data_AF-A0A2C5XJJ0-F1
#
_entry.id   AF-A0A2C5XJJ0-F1
#
_cell.length_a   1.000
_cell.length_b   1.000
_cell.length_c   1.000
_cell.angle_alpha   90.00
_cell.angle_beta   90.00
_cell.angle_gamma   90.00
#
_symmetry.space_group_name_H-M   'P 1'
#
loop_
_entity.id
_entity.type
_entity.pdbx_description
1 polymer ?
#
loop_
_entity_poly.entity_id
_entity_poly.type
_entity_poly.pdbx_seq_one_letter_code
_entity_poly.pdbx_strand_id
1 'polypeptide(L)'
;MKPSTLLPLLRARAQAGGRHQVARRYATSQQPSASSQFYKTFSRPVAKTLLLAVFTYQFVYWAWARLEANETRAETDATIAKLEATVHAYSEAKKQEAVRALEAKK
;
A
#
# COMPACT_ATOMS: atom_id res chain seq x y z
N MET A 1 -21.94 -59.29 52.49
CA MET A 1 -21.88 -57.97 53.14
C MET A 1 -21.97 -56.90 52.05
N LYS A 2 -23.04 -56.10 52.05
CA LYS A 2 -23.18 -54.84 51.27
C LYS A 2 -22.85 -53.66 52.21
N PRO A 3 -22.91 -52.41 51.76
CA PRO A 3 -21.98 -51.65 50.92
C PRO A 3 -21.32 -50.51 51.74
N SER A 4 -20.26 -49.86 51.25
CA SER A 4 -19.90 -48.55 51.80
C SER A 4 -19.45 -47.59 50.70
N THR A 5 -20.36 -46.66 50.43
CA THR A 5 -20.28 -45.54 49.51
C THR A 5 -19.61 -44.38 50.24
N LEU A 6 -18.52 -43.82 49.71
CA LEU A 6 -18.07 -42.46 50.03
C LEU A 6 -17.46 -41.80 48.78
N LEU A 7 -18.31 -41.11 48.02
CA LEU A 7 -17.94 -39.85 47.38
C LEU A 7 -18.24 -38.73 48.42
N PRO A 8 -17.75 -37.48 48.32
CA PRO A 8 -17.09 -36.82 47.18
C PRO A 8 -15.83 -36.02 47.61
N LEU A 9 -15.12 -35.38 46.66
CA LEU A 9 -14.52 -34.05 46.89
C LEU A 9 -14.04 -33.47 45.55
N LEU A 10 -14.92 -32.66 44.97
CA LEU A 10 -14.62 -31.36 44.35
C LEU A 10 -13.18 -31.15 43.84
N ARG A 11 -13.00 -31.34 42.53
CA ARG A 11 -12.04 -30.52 41.78
C ARG A 11 -12.80 -29.67 40.77
N ALA A 12 -13.41 -28.61 41.28
CA ALA A 12 -13.75 -27.47 40.46
C ALA A 12 -12.44 -26.82 39.99
N ARG A 13 -12.08 -27.00 38.72
CA ARG A 13 -11.18 -26.08 38.03
C ARG A 13 -11.98 -25.35 36.97
N ALA A 14 -12.49 -24.20 37.36
CA ALA A 14 -12.89 -23.15 36.46
C ALA A 14 -11.67 -22.65 35.65
N GLN A 15 -11.99 -21.98 34.54
CA GLN A 15 -11.13 -21.16 33.68
C GLN A 15 -10.56 -21.89 32.47
N ALA A 16 -11.13 -21.61 31.29
CA ALA A 16 -10.71 -20.44 30.52
C ALA A 16 -11.23 -20.53 29.08
N GLY A 17 -11.92 -19.47 28.64
CA GLY A 17 -11.96 -18.99 27.26
C GLY A 17 -12.32 -20.02 26.19
N GLY A 18 -13.61 -20.10 25.86
CA GLY A 18 -14.06 -20.59 24.57
C GLY A 18 -13.41 -19.76 23.47
N ARG A 19 -12.26 -20.23 22.96
CA ARG A 19 -11.67 -19.72 21.73
C ARG A 19 -12.66 -20.07 20.64
N HIS A 20 -13.39 -19.08 20.15
CA HIS A 20 -14.15 -19.20 18.90
C HIS A 20 -13.16 -19.60 17.80
N GLN A 21 -13.01 -20.90 17.59
CA GLN A 21 -12.34 -21.42 16.41
C GLN A 21 -13.28 -21.16 15.25
N VAL A 22 -13.08 -20.03 14.58
CA VAL A 22 -13.62 -19.81 13.24
C VAL A 22 -13.01 -20.90 12.37
N ALA A 23 -13.73 -22.01 12.21
CA ALA A 23 -13.37 -23.10 11.34
C ALA A 23 -13.40 -22.58 9.91
N ARG A 24 -12.25 -22.09 9.44
CA ARG A 24 -12.03 -21.71 8.05
C ARG A 24 -12.19 -22.98 7.22
N ARG A 25 -13.36 -23.13 6.60
CA ARG A 25 -13.69 -24.21 5.66
C ARG A 25 -12.82 -24.00 4.41
N TYR A 26 -11.68 -24.67 4.36
CA TYR A 26 -10.90 -24.75 3.12
C TYR A 26 -11.69 -25.61 2.12
N ALA A 27 -12.03 -25.01 0.98
CA ALA A 27 -12.65 -25.71 -0.14
C ALA A 27 -11.69 -26.81 -0.64
N THR A 28 -12.26 -28.01 -0.79
CA THR A 28 -11.67 -29.26 -1.29
C THR A 28 -10.45 -29.80 -0.54
N SER A 29 -10.62 -30.94 0.11
CA SER A 29 -9.54 -31.79 0.61
C SER A 29 -8.83 -32.48 -0.56
N GLN A 30 -8.17 -31.70 -1.42
CA GLN A 30 -7.17 -32.25 -2.34
C GLN A 30 -5.95 -32.55 -1.49
N GLN A 31 -5.72 -33.84 -1.20
CA GLN A 31 -4.49 -34.28 -0.55
C GLN A 31 -3.31 -33.64 -1.29
N PRO A 32 -2.43 -32.89 -0.60
CA PRO A 32 -1.34 -32.20 -1.27
C PRO A 32 -0.45 -33.25 -1.92
N SER A 33 -0.41 -33.24 -3.27
CA SER A 33 0.48 -34.12 -4.03
C SER A 33 1.93 -33.93 -3.56
N ALA A 34 2.75 -34.96 -3.70
CA ALA A 34 4.16 -34.90 -3.30
C ALA A 34 4.89 -33.68 -3.90
N SER A 35 4.57 -33.35 -5.16
CA SER A 35 5.06 -32.14 -5.85
C SER A 35 4.59 -30.85 -5.17
N SER A 36 3.33 -30.75 -4.75
CA SER A 36 2.80 -29.58 -4.04
C SER A 36 3.54 -29.33 -2.72
N GLN A 37 3.91 -30.39 -2.00
CA GLN A 37 4.70 -30.27 -0.76
C GLN A 37 6.12 -29.80 -1.04
N PHE A 38 6.77 -30.31 -2.09
CA PHE A 38 8.10 -29.89 -2.50
C PHE A 38 8.17 -28.37 -2.77
N TYR A 39 7.28 -27.83 -3.61
CA TYR A 39 7.27 -26.39 -3.92
C TYR A 39 6.89 -25.53 -2.69
N LYS A 40 6.10 -26.06 -1.76
CA LYS A 40 5.77 -25.37 -0.51
C LYS A 40 6.98 -25.25 0.41
N THR A 41 7.80 -26.29 0.50
CA THR A 41 8.94 -26.33 1.42
C THR A 41 10.16 -25.61 0.85
N PHE A 42 10.49 -25.84 -0.41
CA PHE A 42 11.75 -25.36 -0.98
C PHE A 42 11.58 -24.11 -1.83
N SER A 43 10.58 -24.09 -2.71
CA SER A 43 10.46 -23.01 -3.70
C SER A 43 9.77 -21.77 -3.16
N ARG A 44 8.80 -21.91 -2.25
CA ARG A 44 8.09 -20.77 -1.65
C ARG A 44 9.01 -19.82 -0.86
N PRO A 45 9.89 -20.30 0.04
CA PRO A 45 10.82 -19.42 0.73
C PRO A 45 11.77 -18.69 -0.23
N VAL A 46 12.35 -19.41 -1.20
CA VAL A 46 13.26 -18.85 -2.21
C VAL A 46 12.56 -17.81 -3.09
N ALA A 47 11.36 -18.11 -3.55
CA ALA A 47 10.58 -17.16 -4.35
C ALA A 47 10.26 -15.89 -3.55
N LYS A 48 9.91 -16.03 -2.26
CA LYS A 48 9.65 -14.87 -1.40
C LYS A 48 10.87 -14.00 -1.23
N THR A 49 12.04 -14.58 -0.95
CA THR A 49 13.26 -13.80 -0.75
C THR A 49 13.74 -13.17 -2.06
N LEU A 50 13.67 -13.89 -3.18
CA LEU A 50 14.02 -13.36 -4.49
C LEU A 50 13.11 -12.20 -4.89
N LEU A 51 11.79 -12.34 -4.73
CA LEU A 51 10.84 -11.25 -5.03
C LEU A 51 11.07 -10.04 -4.13
N LEU A 52 11.30 -10.26 -2.82
CA LEU A 52 11.60 -9.18 -1.90
C LEU A 52 12.93 -8.50 -2.23
N ALA A 53 13.95 -9.25 -2.60
CA ALA A 53 15.26 -8.72 -2.99
C ALA A 53 15.16 -7.86 -4.25
N VAL A 54 14.48 -8.36 -5.29
CA VAL A 54 14.22 -7.59 -6.51
C VAL A 54 13.41 -6.35 -6.17
N PHE A 55 12.32 -6.48 -5.42
CA PHE A 55 11.49 -5.34 -5.02
C PHE A 55 12.30 -4.28 -4.27
N THR A 56 13.15 -4.69 -3.32
CA THR A 56 13.99 -3.78 -2.53
C THR A 56 14.97 -3.05 -3.44
N TYR A 57 15.63 -3.76 -4.35
CA TYR A 57 16.53 -3.14 -5.33
C TYR A 57 15.79 -2.13 -6.21
N GLN A 58 14.63 -2.51 -6.74
CA GLN A 58 13.82 -1.62 -7.58
C GLN A 58 13.34 -0.39 -6.80
N PHE A 59 12.96 -0.55 -5.53
CA PHE A 59 12.52 0.56 -4.70
C PHE A 59 13.65 1.54 -4.42
N VAL A 60 14.86 1.06 -4.11
CA VAL A 60 16.03 1.91 -3.90
C VAL A 60 16.42 2.63 -5.18
N TYR A 61 16.45 1.93 -6.32
CA TYR A 61 16.75 2.53 -7.62
C TYR A 61 15.70 3.59 -8.01
N TRP A 62 14.42 3.29 -7.81
CA TRP A 62 13.34 4.24 -8.02
C TRP A 62 13.46 5.46 -7.10
N ALA A 63 13.77 5.25 -5.81
CA ALA A 63 13.94 6.33 -4.85
C ALA A 63 15.10 7.24 -5.25
N TRP A 64 16.20 6.67 -5.73
CA TRP A 64 17.32 7.42 -6.29
C TRP A 64 16.90 8.30 -7.47
N ALA A 65 16.28 7.71 -8.50
CA ALA A 65 15.80 8.45 -9.67
C ALA A 65 14.73 9.50 -9.31
N ARG A 66 13.91 9.24 -8.28
CA ARG A 66 12.87 10.16 -7.81
C ARG A 66 13.47 11.39 -7.13
N LEU A 67 14.57 11.24 -6.40
CA LEU A 67 15.29 12.36 -5.78
C LEU A 67 15.82 13.32 -6.84
N GLU A 68 16.44 12.80 -7.89
CA GLU A 68 16.91 13.62 -9.03
C GLU A 68 15.74 14.37 -9.68
N ALA A 69 14.62 13.68 -9.91
CA ALA A 69 13.43 14.29 -10.50
C ALA A 69 12.75 15.35 -9.61
N ASN A 70 12.95 15.31 -8.29
CA ASN A 70 12.37 16.30 -7.38
C ASN A 70 13.01 17.68 -7.56
N GLU A 71 14.33 17.74 -7.75
CA GLU A 71 15.05 19.01 -7.94
C GLU A 71 14.58 19.68 -9.23
N THR A 72 14.55 18.93 -10.34
CA THR A 72 14.11 19.44 -11.64
C THR A 72 12.65 19.88 -11.63
N ARG A 73 11.78 19.21 -10.87
CA ARG A 73 10.37 19.59 -10.75
C ARG A 73 10.21 20.94 -10.05
N ALA A 74 10.96 21.20 -8.98
CA ALA A 74 10.89 22.48 -8.30
C ALA A 74 11.27 23.65 -9.22
N GLU A 75 12.34 23.49 -10.00
CA GLU A 75 12.77 24.51 -10.98
C GLU A 75 11.76 24.70 -12.11
N THR A 76 11.21 23.60 -12.62
CA THR A 76 10.23 23.62 -13.71
C THR A 76 8.93 24.28 -13.26
N ASP A 77 8.43 23.92 -12.07
CA ASP A 77 7.20 24.50 -11.51
C ASP A 77 7.37 26.01 -11.26
N ALA A 78 8.53 26.45 -10.77
CA ALA A 78 8.83 27.87 -10.61
C ALA A 78 8.88 28.61 -11.97
N THR A 79 9.45 27.97 -12.99
CA THR A 79 9.51 28.52 -14.35
C THR A 79 8.12 28.63 -14.97
N ILE A 80 7.27 27.62 -14.79
CA ILE A 80 5.88 27.62 -15.24
C ILE A 80 5.11 28.77 -14.59
N ALA A 81 5.19 28.90 -13.27
CA ALA A 81 4.50 29.98 -12.54
C ALA A 81 4.92 31.38 -13.04
N LYS A 82 6.22 31.57 -13.34
CA LYS A 82 6.72 32.82 -13.91
C LYS A 82 6.19 33.08 -15.33
N LEU A 83 6.13 32.04 -16.16
CA LEU A 83 5.59 32.13 -17.51
C LEU A 83 4.10 32.48 -17.47
N GLU A 84 3.32 31.81 -16.62
CA GLU A 84 1.90 32.08 -16.44
C GLU A 84 1.66 33.53 -16.02
N ALA A 85 2.42 34.05 -15.04
CA ALA A 85 2.32 35.45 -14.63
C ALA A 85 2.62 36.43 -15.79
N THR A 86 3.63 36.12 -16.61
CA THR A 86 4.01 36.96 -17.75
C THR A 86 2.94 36.96 -18.84
N VAL A 87 2.37 35.79 -19.15
CA VAL A 87 1.28 35.64 -20.12
C VAL A 87 0.04 36.38 -19.64
N HIS A 88 -0.32 36.25 -18.36
CA HIS A 88 -1.43 36.99 -17.77
C HIS A 88 -1.22 38.50 -17.90
N ALA A 89 -0.07 39.02 -17.47
CA ALA A 89 0.25 40.44 -17.57
C ALA A 89 0.18 40.96 -19.02
N TYR A 90 0.71 40.20 -19.98
CA TYR A 90 0.65 40.56 -21.39
C TYR A 90 -0.80 40.56 -21.93
N SER A 91 -1.59 39.55 -21.56
CA SER A 91 -3.00 39.47 -21.98
C SER A 91 -3.83 40.64 -21.45
N GLU A 92 -3.60 41.06 -20.20
CA GLU A 92 -4.29 42.19 -19.59
C GLU A 92 -3.84 43.52 -20.22
N ALA A 93 -2.54 43.70 -20.47
CA ALA A 93 -2.03 44.87 -21.18
C ALA A 93 -2.63 44.99 -22.58
N LYS A 94 -2.72 43.89 -23.32
CA LYS A 94 -3.37 43.86 -24.65
C LYS A 94 -4.85 44.19 -24.60
N LYS A 95 -5.58 43.69 -23.60
CA LYS A 95 -6.99 44.05 -23.38
C LYS A 95 -7.14 45.55 -23.10
N GLN A 96 -6.30 46.12 -22.24
CA GLN A 96 -6.32 47.55 -21.93
C GLN A 96 -6.01 48.42 -23.15
N GLU A 97 -5.03 48.02 -23.97
CA GLU A 97 -4.72 48.69 -25.24
C GLU A 97 -5.93 48.66 -26.19
N ALA A 98 -6.60 47.51 -26.30
CA ALA A 98 -7.81 47.38 -27.12
C ALA A 98 -8.97 48.26 -26.62
N VAL A 99 -9.19 48.32 -25.30
CA VAL A 99 -10.21 49.20 -24.69
C VAL A 99 -9.90 50.67 -24.96
N ARG A 100 -8.66 51.11 -24.75
CA ARG A 100 -8.23 52.49 -25.04
C ARG A 100 -8.39 52.85 -26.52
N ALA A 101 -8.07 51.93 -27.42
CA ALA A 101 -8.24 52.13 -28.85
C ALA A 101 -9.73 52.25 -29.26
N LEU A 102 -10.63 51.55 -28.55
CA LEU A 102 -12.07 51.68 -28.75
C LEU A 102 -12.61 53.02 -28.20
N GLU A 103 -12.11 53.48 -27.05
CA GLU A 103 -12.47 54.77 -26.47
C GLU A 103 -12.00 55.95 -27.33
N ALA A 104 -10.79 55.89 -27.89
CA ALA A 104 -10.25 56.93 -28.77
C ALA A 104 -10.97 57.07 -30.13
N LYS A 105 -11.80 56.09 -30.50
CA LYS A 105 -12.60 56.10 -31.74
C LYS A 105 -14.05 56.56 -31.53
N LYS A 106 -14.47 56.80 -30.30
CA LYS A 106 -15.78 57.37 -29.96
C LYS A 106 -15.71 58.88 -29.89
#